data_AF-A0A5J6Q8B2-F1
#
_entry.id   AF-A0A5J6Q8B2-F1
#
_cell.length_a   1.000
_cell.length_b   1.000
_cell.length_c   1.000
_cell.angle_alpha   90.00
_cell.angle_beta   90.00
_cell.angle_gamma   90.00
#
_symmetry.space_group_name_H-M   'P 1'
#
loop_
_entity.id
_entity.type
_entity.pdbx_description
1 polymer ?
#
loop_
_entity_poly.entity_id
_entity_poly.type
_entity_poly.pdbx_seq_one_letter_code
_entity_poly.pdbx_strand_id
1 'polypeptide(L)'
;MWIDRLIDALRSLRTLFFILGLAVGWLLFADHQDADILYVTVHNTDSVMLESVRFEFGFGLTQSNILIVQIKPGEKRLVALNHPLNKGYNVEAHFAGGEVRSFCANRTYPERHQPLPLQR
;
A
#
# COMPACT_ATOMS: atom_id res chain seq x y z
N MET A 1 26.27 44.31 -1.52
CA MET A 1 25.09 44.96 -0.90
C MET A 1 23.85 44.06 -0.82
N TRP A 2 23.43 43.35 -1.89
CA TRP A 2 22.29 42.40 -1.78
C TRP A 2 22.66 41.11 -1.04
N ILE A 3 23.88 40.62 -1.26
CA ILE A 3 24.44 39.42 -0.61
C ILE A 3 24.62 39.64 0.91
N ASP A 4 25.07 40.83 1.32
CA ASP A 4 25.29 41.15 2.74
C ASP A 4 23.96 41.18 3.52
N ARG A 5 22.90 41.74 2.91
CA ARG A 5 21.55 41.73 3.49
C ARG A 5 20.94 40.34 3.56
N LEU A 6 21.26 39.46 2.60
CA LEU A 6 20.85 38.07 2.63
C LEU A 6 21.55 37.31 3.78
N ILE A 7 22.85 37.56 3.97
CA ILE A 7 23.65 36.94 5.04
C ILE A 7 23.19 37.44 6.42
N ASP A 8 22.89 38.73 6.57
CA ASP A 8 22.35 39.29 7.82
C ASP A 8 20.94 38.80 8.12
N ALA A 9 20.10 38.65 7.10
CA ALA A 9 18.78 38.04 7.24
C ALA A 9 18.90 36.57 7.67
N LEU A 10 19.83 35.80 7.10
CA LEU A 10 20.08 34.40 7.46
C LEU A 10 20.65 34.24 8.88
N ARG A 11 21.51 35.16 9.33
CA ARG A 11 22.06 35.20 10.70
C ARG A 11 21.10 35.81 11.73
N SER A 12 19.96 36.34 11.31
CA SER A 12 19.03 36.93 12.26
C SER A 12 18.56 35.87 13.25
N LEU A 13 18.46 36.24 14.52
CA LEU A 13 18.00 35.32 15.56
C LEU A 13 16.61 34.74 15.23
N ARG A 14 15.78 35.51 14.52
CA ARG A 14 14.42 35.14 14.11
C ARG A 14 14.40 34.05 13.04
N THR A 15 15.26 34.13 12.03
CA THR A 15 15.38 33.07 11.01
C THR A 15 15.93 31.79 11.62
N LEU A 16 16.86 31.91 12.59
CA LEU A 16 17.37 30.75 13.32
C LEU A 16 16.27 30.06 14.13
N PHE A 17 15.44 30.81 14.86
CA PHE A 17 14.28 30.24 15.56
C PHE A 17 13.24 29.64 14.62
N PHE A 18 13.02 30.24 13.45
CA PHE A 18 12.11 29.70 12.45
C PHE A 18 12.62 28.35 11.90
N ILE A 19 13.89 28.28 11.51
CA ILE A 19 14.52 27.04 11.02
C ILE A 19 14.55 25.99 12.12
N LEU A 20 14.89 26.37 13.36
CA LEU A 20 14.87 25.46 14.50
C LEU A 20 13.46 24.93 14.75
N GLY A 21 12.44 25.79 14.69
CA GLY A 21 11.03 25.39 14.82
C GLY A 21 10.60 24.43 13.73
N LEU A 22 11.01 24.65 12.48
CA LEU A 22 10.78 23.70 11.38
C LEU A 22 11.50 22.38 11.60
N ALA A 23 12.76 22.41 12.05
CA ALA A 23 13.55 21.21 12.31
C ALA A 23 12.96 20.37 13.46
N VAL A 24 12.57 21.02 14.56
CA VAL A 24 11.90 20.38 15.70
C VAL A 24 10.52 19.86 15.29
N GLY A 25 9.75 20.65 14.55
CA GLY A 25 8.45 20.24 14.04
C GLY A 25 8.55 19.03 13.10
N TRP A 26 9.52 19.02 12.19
CA TRP A 26 9.83 17.86 11.38
C TRP A 26 10.17 16.66 12.28
N LEU A 27 11.15 16.80 13.17
CA LEU A 27 11.62 15.69 14.00
C LEU A 27 10.51 15.05 14.86
N LEU A 28 9.56 15.85 15.34
CA LEU A 28 8.49 15.38 16.22
C LEU A 28 7.23 14.90 15.47
N PHE A 29 6.94 15.45 14.29
CA PHE A 29 5.65 15.25 13.62
C PHE A 29 5.73 14.70 12.21
N ALA A 30 6.91 14.59 11.60
CA ALA A 30 7.01 13.93 10.31
C ALA A 30 6.72 12.45 10.49
N ASP A 31 5.63 12.02 9.87
CA ASP A 31 5.28 10.62 9.79
C ASP A 31 6.22 9.95 8.80
N HIS A 32 7.23 9.27 9.33
CA HIS A 32 8.15 8.42 8.57
C HIS A 32 7.54 7.03 8.34
N GLN A 33 6.24 6.95 8.06
CA GLN A 33 5.65 5.72 7.57
C GLN A 33 6.28 5.41 6.22
N ASP A 34 7.27 4.52 6.22
CA ASP A 34 7.62 3.74 5.04
C ASP A 34 6.31 3.21 4.47
N ALA A 35 5.99 3.59 3.24
CA ALA A 35 4.78 3.11 2.59
C ALA A 35 4.84 1.59 2.58
N ASP A 36 4.09 0.98 3.48
CA ASP A 36 4.10 -0.46 3.68
C ASP A 36 3.32 -1.08 2.52
N ILE A 37 4.05 -1.32 1.42
CA ILE A 37 3.50 -1.96 0.24
C ILE A 37 3.62 -3.46 0.44
N LEU A 38 2.48 -4.14 0.29
CA LEU A 38 2.37 -5.58 0.20
C LEU A 38 2.08 -5.97 -1.25
N TYR A 39 2.93 -6.81 -1.81
CA TYR A 39 2.83 -7.29 -3.18
C TYR A 39 2.15 -8.66 -3.21
N VAL A 40 0.94 -8.72 -3.75
CA VAL A 40 0.18 -9.96 -3.91
C VAL A 40 0.21 -10.36 -5.37
N THR A 41 0.73 -11.56 -5.67
CA THR A 41 0.71 -12.13 -7.02
C THR A 41 -0.47 -13.07 -7.15
N VAL A 42 -1.55 -12.57 -7.75
CA VAL A 42 -2.73 -13.37 -8.05
C VAL A 42 -2.40 -14.33 -9.17
N HIS A 43 -2.63 -15.62 -8.96
CA HIS A 43 -2.42 -16.65 -9.96
C HIS A 43 -3.73 -17.39 -10.18
N ASN A 44 -4.31 -17.28 -11.37
CA ASN A 44 -5.47 -18.08 -11.72
C ASN A 44 -5.01 -19.51 -12.03
N THR A 45 -5.14 -20.41 -11.05
CA THR A 45 -4.80 -21.83 -11.23
C THR A 45 -5.97 -22.66 -11.75
N ASP A 46 -7.15 -22.03 -11.95
CA ASP A 46 -8.31 -22.68 -12.53
C ASP A 46 -8.23 -22.75 -14.06
N SER A 47 -9.10 -23.59 -14.62
CA SER A 47 -9.38 -23.74 -16.06
C SER A 47 -10.32 -22.65 -16.61
N VAL A 48 -11.02 -21.91 -15.74
CA VAL A 48 -11.95 -20.85 -16.12
C VAL A 48 -11.37 -19.46 -15.85
N MET A 49 -11.91 -18.45 -16.51
CA MET A 49 -11.51 -17.06 -16.27
C MET A 49 -11.91 -16.63 -14.87
N LEU A 50 -11.04 -15.91 -14.17
CA LEU A 50 -11.41 -15.08 -13.03
C LEU A 50 -11.98 -13.77 -13.58
N GLU A 51 -13.28 -13.58 -13.44
CA GLU A 51 -13.97 -12.37 -13.89
C GLU A 51 -13.50 -11.16 -13.07
N SER A 52 -13.38 -11.33 -11.75
CA SER A 52 -12.79 -10.33 -10.89
C SER A 52 -12.18 -10.90 -9.61
N VAL A 53 -11.22 -10.16 -9.05
CA VAL A 53 -10.72 -10.38 -7.69
C VAL A 53 -10.72 -9.03 -6.99
N ARG A 54 -11.45 -8.95 -5.88
CA ARG A 54 -11.54 -7.78 -5.03
C ARG A 54 -10.70 -8.00 -3.77
N PHE A 55 -9.90 -6.99 -3.44
CA PHE A 55 -9.17 -6.89 -2.20
C PHE A 55 -9.80 -5.82 -1.34
N GLU A 56 -10.04 -6.10 -0.06
CA GLU A 56 -10.46 -5.11 0.92
C GLU A 56 -9.51 -5.15 2.11
N PHE A 57 -8.95 -3.99 2.47
CA PHE A 57 -7.93 -3.89 3.51
C PHE A 57 -7.97 -2.54 4.21
N GLY A 58 -7.55 -2.52 5.48
CA GLY A 58 -7.38 -1.29 6.23
C GLY A 58 -5.99 -0.69 6.04
N PHE A 59 -5.90 0.63 6.02
CA PHE A 59 -4.65 1.39 6.10
C PHE A 59 -4.86 2.62 6.98
N GLY A 60 -4.18 2.67 8.13
CA GLY A 60 -4.43 3.70 9.15
C GLY A 60 -5.89 3.71 9.63
N LEU A 61 -6.57 4.84 9.49
CA LEU A 61 -7.99 5.02 9.80
C LEU A 61 -8.93 4.86 8.58
N THR A 62 -8.40 4.37 7.46
CA THR A 62 -9.14 4.26 6.20
C THR A 62 -9.33 2.80 5.79
N GLN A 63 -10.42 2.54 5.07
CA GLN A 63 -10.66 1.28 4.37
C GLN A 63 -10.42 1.50 2.88
N SER A 64 -9.63 0.63 2.27
CA SER A 64 -9.27 0.65 0.86
C SER A 64 -9.81 -0.59 0.15
N ASN A 65 -10.12 -0.43 -1.13
CA ASN A 65 -10.47 -1.54 -2.01
C ASN A 65 -9.64 -1.50 -3.31
N ILE A 66 -9.34 -2.67 -3.85
CA ILE A 66 -8.72 -2.82 -5.16
C ILE A 66 -9.47 -3.91 -5.92
N LEU A 67 -9.82 -3.62 -7.17
CA LEU A 67 -10.48 -4.55 -8.07
C LEU A 67 -9.58 -4.82 -9.27
N ILE A 68 -9.29 -6.10 -9.51
CA ILE A 68 -8.70 -6.57 -10.75
C ILE A 68 -9.73 -7.40 -11.50
N VAL A 69 -9.76 -7.28 -12.82
CA VAL A 69 -10.76 -7.94 -13.67
C VAL A 69 -10.09 -8.77 -14.75
N GLN A 70 -10.78 -9.79 -15.24
CA GLN A 70 -10.38 -10.58 -16.42
C GLN A 70 -8.95 -11.15 -16.29
N ILE A 71 -8.77 -12.12 -15.40
CA ILE A 71 -7.52 -12.87 -15.27
C ILE A 71 -7.72 -14.23 -15.94
N LYS A 72 -7.01 -14.48 -17.04
CA LYS A 72 -7.16 -15.69 -17.84
C LYS A 72 -6.67 -16.94 -17.07
N PRO A 73 -7.12 -18.14 -17.45
CA PRO A 73 -6.56 -19.39 -16.94
C PRO A 73 -5.03 -19.40 -17.05
N GLY A 74 -4.33 -19.73 -15.95
CA GLY A 74 -2.87 -19.76 -15.87
C GLY A 74 -2.18 -18.39 -15.78
N GLU A 75 -2.92 -17.28 -15.87
CA GLU A 75 -2.35 -15.93 -15.81
C GLU A 75 -1.95 -15.55 -14.38
N LYS A 76 -0.84 -14.82 -14.26
CA LYS A 76 -0.37 -14.21 -13.02
C LYS A 76 -0.42 -12.70 -13.12
N ARG A 77 -0.94 -12.04 -12.08
CA ARG A 77 -1.00 -10.58 -12.00
C ARG A 77 -0.53 -10.08 -10.65
N LEU A 78 0.43 -9.16 -10.68
CA LEU A 78 0.94 -8.51 -9.48
C LEU A 78 0.02 -7.35 -9.08
N VAL A 79 -0.29 -7.27 -7.79
CA VAL A 79 -1.08 -6.20 -7.19
C VAL A 79 -0.30 -5.64 -6.00
N ALA A 80 -0.15 -4.32 -5.95
CA ALA A 80 0.42 -3.62 -4.81
C ALA A 80 -0.70 -3.13 -3.89
N LEU A 81 -0.73 -3.61 -2.65
CA LEU A 81 -1.64 -3.17 -1.61
C LEU A 81 -0.87 -2.21 -0.70
N ASN A 82 -1.42 -1.03 -0.42
CA ASN A 82 -0.92 -0.18 0.66
C ASN A 82 -1.38 -0.78 1.99
N HIS A 83 -0.71 -1.86 2.40
CA HIS A 83 -1.12 -2.66 3.54
C HIS A 83 0.10 -3.21 4.28
N PRO A 84 0.21 -3.01 5.60
CA PRO A 84 1.31 -3.55 6.39
C PRO A 84 1.37 -5.08 6.39
N LEU A 85 2.58 -5.59 6.59
CA LEU A 85 2.82 -7.00 6.84
C LEU A 85 2.07 -7.47 8.10
N ASN A 86 1.72 -8.77 8.13
CA ASN A 86 1.06 -9.41 9.26
C ASN A 86 -0.30 -8.81 9.67
N LYS A 87 -0.92 -7.99 8.80
CA LYS A 87 -2.32 -7.58 8.92
C LYS A 87 -3.14 -8.33 7.86
N GLY A 88 -4.32 -8.79 8.27
CA GLY A 88 -5.20 -9.53 7.35
C GLY A 88 -5.86 -8.60 6.33
N TYR A 89 -6.05 -9.11 5.11
CA TYR A 89 -6.89 -8.49 4.09
C TYR A 89 -7.92 -9.49 3.58
N ASN A 90 -9.07 -9.01 3.15
CA ASN A 90 -10.11 -9.84 2.58
C ASN A 90 -9.93 -9.94 1.07
N VAL A 91 -10.19 -11.12 0.54
CA VAL A 91 -10.18 -11.41 -0.90
C VAL A 91 -11.53 -11.97 -1.27
N GLU A 92 -12.13 -11.45 -2.34
CA GLU A 92 -13.32 -11.99 -2.96
C GLU A 92 -13.05 -12.23 -4.46
N ALA A 93 -13.05 -13.49 -4.87
CA ALA A 93 -12.75 -13.91 -6.24
C ALA A 93 -14.03 -14.41 -6.92
N HIS A 94 -14.33 -13.86 -8.09
CA HIS A 94 -15.46 -14.22 -8.94
C HIS A 94 -14.93 -14.98 -10.15
N PHE A 95 -15.38 -16.21 -10.32
CA PHE A 95 -15.02 -17.08 -11.43
C PHE A 95 -16.12 -17.07 -12.49
N ALA A 96 -15.71 -17.21 -13.75
CA ALA A 96 -16.63 -17.42 -14.85
C ALA A 96 -17.48 -18.68 -14.60
N GLY A 97 -18.80 -18.53 -14.73
CA GLY A 97 -19.77 -19.53 -14.28
C GLY A 97 -20.47 -19.17 -12.97
N GLY A 98 -20.14 -18.03 -12.36
CA GLY A 98 -20.88 -17.44 -11.23
C GLY A 98 -20.43 -17.93 -9.85
N GLU A 99 -19.35 -18.72 -9.77
CA GLU A 99 -18.81 -19.16 -8.50
C GLU A 99 -18.01 -18.05 -7.82
N VAL A 100 -18.19 -17.92 -6.50
CA VAL A 100 -17.53 -16.88 -5.69
C VAL A 100 -16.82 -17.51 -4.51
N ARG A 101 -15.55 -17.12 -4.30
CA ARG A 101 -14.74 -17.51 -3.14
C ARG A 101 -14.38 -16.26 -2.34
N SER A 102 -14.68 -16.26 -1.04
CA SER A 102 -14.31 -15.18 -0.12
C SER A 102 -13.51 -15.71 1.07
N PHE A 103 -12.38 -15.07 1.38
CA PHE A 103 -11.52 -15.48 2.49
C PHE A 103 -10.64 -14.32 3.00
N CYS A 104 -10.15 -14.46 4.23
CA CYS A 104 -9.15 -13.56 4.81
C CYS A 104 -7.75 -14.14 4.63
N ALA A 105 -6.85 -13.37 4.01
CA ALA A 105 -5.47 -13.75 3.72
C ALA A 105 -4.48 -13.08 4.68
N ASN A 106 -3.18 -13.39 4.54
CA ASN A 106 -2.06 -12.74 5.23
C ASN A 106 -2.01 -12.88 6.76
N ARG A 107 -2.70 -13.87 7.34
CA ARG A 107 -2.64 -14.10 8.79
C ARG A 107 -1.30 -14.71 9.25
N THR A 108 -0.53 -15.33 8.35
CA THR A 108 0.68 -16.10 8.68
C THR A 108 1.82 -15.94 7.66
N TYR A 109 1.70 -15.05 6.66
CA TYR A 109 2.75 -14.88 5.65
C TYR A 109 3.76 -13.81 6.08
N PRO A 110 5.04 -14.17 6.30
CA PRO A 110 6.05 -13.22 6.78
C PRO A 110 6.62 -12.31 5.68
N GLU A 111 6.39 -12.64 4.41
CA GLU A 111 7.02 -11.97 3.26
C GLU A 111 6.14 -10.87 2.63
N ARG A 112 6.79 -9.85 2.07
CA ARG A 112 6.11 -8.75 1.33
C ARG A 112 5.60 -9.19 -0.03
N HIS A 113 6.15 -10.24 -0.62
CA HIS A 113 5.72 -10.80 -1.89
C HIS A 113 4.97 -12.10 -1.61
N GLN A 114 3.67 -12.11 -1.85
CA GLN A 114 2.79 -13.21 -1.47
C GLN A 114 2.16 -13.82 -2.71
N PRO A 115 2.41 -15.12 -2.99
CA PRO A 115 1.66 -15.81 -4.03
C PRO A 115 0.23 -16.08 -3.54
N LEU A 116 -0.75 -15.80 -4.40
CA LEU A 116 -2.15 -16.04 -4.14
C LEU A 116 -2.74 -16.91 -5.27
N PRO A 117 -2.54 -18.24 -5.22
CA PRO A 117 -3.20 -19.16 -6.14
C PRO A 117 -4.70 -19.18 -5.85
N LEU A 118 -5.50 -19.02 -6.90
CA LEU A 118 -6.95 -19.01 -6.84
C LEU A 118 -7.52 -20.11 -7.75
N GLN A 119 -8.40 -20.91 -7.17
CA GLN A 119 -9.17 -21.96 -7.83
C GLN A 119 -10.52 -22.11 -7.13
N ARG A 120 -11.50 -22.63 -7.87
CA ARG A 120 -12.81 -23.01 -7.33
C ARG A 120 -12.72 -24.17 -6.36
#